data_AF-A0A382BLA2-F1
#
_entry.id   AF-A0A382BLA2-F1
#
_cell.length_a   1.000
_cell.length_b   1.000
_cell.length_c   1.000
_cell.angle_alpha   90.00
_cell.angle_beta   90.00
_cell.angle_gamma   90.00
#
_symmetry.space_group_name_H-M   'P 1'
#
loop_
_entity.id
_entity.type
_entity.pdbx_description
1 polymer ?
#
loop_
_entity_poly.entity_id
_entity_poly.type
_entity_poly.pdbx_seq_one_letter_code
_entity_poly.pdbx_strand_id
1 'polypeptide(L)'
;MNKYFIGPLILFGGFVFTQTCPPQDTVLIVPTQNLWNIPNENSWDGLEVMTWNVKQFPLTNNTVSYLNEVLTDLLPDVVVFQEINDLSSFQDLSSAITAYDFVNTNYGYDLGLAVRSDCITILDYETLFPNNGYEFAYRYPLKAELRWSCGDAVLEFQLINIHLKAYDDGWQRRFDSCEILRNYIQYQIENVGQTNIIVAGDFNDEIDDPEGSNSLWPLVSDPNSYFTTTPIAGNSYYDSYPWSNYAGLLDHIL
;
A
#
# COMPACT_ATOMS: atom_id res chain seq x y z
N MET A 1 32.81 -62.61 5.32
CA MET A 1 33.45 -61.38 4.80
C MET A 1 32.38 -60.29 4.75
N ASN A 2 32.25 -59.48 5.80
CA ASN A 2 31.36 -58.31 5.79
C ASN A 2 32.12 -57.16 5.14
N LYS A 3 31.69 -56.75 3.95
CA LYS A 3 32.17 -55.52 3.32
C LYS A 3 31.25 -54.38 3.76
N TYR A 4 31.74 -53.53 4.67
CA TYR A 4 31.09 -52.27 4.99
C TYR A 4 31.31 -51.30 3.82
N PHE A 5 30.21 -50.84 3.23
CA PHE A 5 30.22 -49.78 2.23
C PHE A 5 30.21 -48.44 2.99
N ILE A 6 31.30 -47.68 2.90
CA ILE A 6 31.36 -46.30 3.37
C ILE A 6 31.16 -45.42 2.15
N GLY A 7 29.94 -44.88 2.00
CA GLY A 7 29.64 -43.87 0.99
C GLY A 7 30.06 -42.48 1.48
N PRO A 8 30.54 -41.59 0.59
CA PRO A 8 30.91 -40.24 0.98
C PRO A 8 29.64 -39.44 1.33
N LEU A 9 29.65 -38.80 2.50
CA LEU A 9 28.63 -37.84 2.90
C LEU A 9 28.93 -36.51 2.19
N ILE A 10 28.17 -36.19 1.14
CA ILE A 10 28.24 -34.88 0.48
C ILE A 10 27.34 -33.93 1.28
N LEU A 11 27.97 -33.10 2.11
CA LEU A 11 27.31 -31.96 2.75
C LEU A 11 27.09 -30.88 1.68
N PHE A 12 25.84 -30.72 1.24
CA PHE A 12 25.42 -29.49 0.57
C PHE A 12 25.40 -28.38 1.63
N GLY A 13 26.49 -27.62 1.71
CA GLY A 13 26.46 -26.33 2.38
C GLY A 13 25.57 -25.41 1.56
N GLY A 14 24.27 -25.39 1.88
CA GLY A 14 23.40 -24.32 1.43
C GLY A 14 23.95 -23.03 2.02
N PHE A 15 24.54 -22.18 1.20
CA PHE A 15 24.73 -20.79 1.57
C PHE A 15 23.34 -20.20 1.72
N VAL A 16 22.87 -20.10 2.97
CA VAL A 16 21.77 -19.20 3.28
C VAL A 16 22.35 -17.82 3.09
N PHE A 17 22.03 -17.19 1.95
CA PHE A 17 22.25 -15.76 1.80
C PHE A 17 21.27 -15.09 2.76
N THR A 18 21.70 -14.87 4.00
CA THR A 18 20.98 -13.96 4.90
C THR A 18 21.12 -12.58 4.28
N GLN A 19 20.03 -12.05 3.74
CA GLN A 19 19.98 -10.66 3.33
C GLN A 19 20.47 -9.80 4.51
N THR A 20 21.42 -8.89 4.29
CA THR A 20 21.84 -8.00 5.37
C THR A 20 20.69 -7.07 5.76
N CYS A 21 20.74 -6.49 6.95
CA CYS A 21 19.87 -5.39 7.33
C CYS A 21 20.62 -4.06 7.34
N PRO A 22 20.15 -3.04 6.62
CA PRO A 22 19.06 -3.10 5.63
C PRO A 22 19.30 -4.06 4.47
N PRO A 23 18.22 -4.47 3.75
CA PRO A 23 18.37 -5.05 2.43
C PRO A 23 19.39 -4.23 1.66
N GLN A 24 20.46 -4.87 1.19
CA GLN A 24 21.19 -4.22 0.11
C GLN A 24 20.19 -4.10 -1.05
N ASP A 25 20.14 -2.96 -1.75
CA ASP A 25 19.39 -2.85 -3.01
C ASP A 25 19.93 -3.90 -3.98
N THR A 26 19.34 -5.09 -3.92
CA THR A 26 19.83 -6.27 -4.65
C THR A 26 19.13 -6.39 -5.99
N VAL A 27 18.01 -5.69 -6.14
CA VAL A 27 17.31 -5.59 -7.41
C VAL A 27 17.94 -4.51 -8.27
N LEU A 28 18.29 -4.89 -9.51
CA LEU A 28 18.66 -3.92 -10.53
C LEU A 28 17.42 -3.09 -10.90
N ILE A 29 17.44 -1.83 -10.49
CA ILE A 29 16.41 -0.85 -10.85
C ILE A 29 16.98 0.02 -11.97
N VAL A 30 16.38 -0.10 -13.16
CA VAL A 30 16.71 0.76 -14.31
C VAL A 30 15.42 1.49 -14.69
N PRO A 31 15.34 2.80 -14.43
CA PRO A 31 14.17 3.56 -14.81
C PRO A 31 14.09 3.62 -16.35
N THR A 32 12.89 3.54 -16.90
CA THR A 32 12.64 3.62 -18.35
C THR A 32 12.94 5.01 -18.93
N GLN A 33 12.96 6.03 -18.06
CA GLN A 33 13.31 7.43 -18.33
C GLN A 33 13.84 8.09 -17.05
N ASN A 34 14.46 9.27 -17.16
CA ASN A 34 14.94 10.04 -16.02
C ASN A 34 14.85 11.53 -16.36
N LEU A 35 13.65 12.10 -16.16
CA LEU A 35 13.27 13.47 -16.50
C LEU A 35 13.27 14.41 -15.28
N TRP A 36 13.09 13.87 -14.08
CA TRP A 36 12.96 14.61 -12.84
C TRP A 36 14.08 14.26 -11.86
N ASN A 37 14.42 15.22 -11.00
CA ASN A 37 15.35 14.99 -9.92
C ASN A 37 14.55 14.65 -8.66
N ILE A 38 14.17 13.38 -8.53
CA ILE A 38 13.41 12.86 -7.40
C ILE A 38 14.42 12.34 -6.37
N PRO A 39 14.37 12.80 -5.11
CA PRO A 39 15.25 12.27 -4.07
C PRO A 39 14.89 10.80 -3.80
N ASN A 40 15.91 9.98 -3.53
CA ASN A 40 15.67 8.68 -2.95
C ASN A 40 15.29 8.88 -1.47
N GLU A 41 14.10 8.44 -1.11
CA GLU A 41 13.51 8.56 0.23
C GLU A 41 13.35 7.17 0.84
N ASN A 42 14.43 6.36 0.84
CA ASN A 42 14.46 5.03 1.46
C ASN A 42 15.15 5.04 2.84
N SER A 43 14.38 4.69 3.86
CA SER A 43 14.73 4.50 5.26
C SER A 43 14.75 3.02 5.60
N TRP A 44 15.96 2.50 5.59
CA TRP A 44 16.36 1.17 5.99
C TRP A 44 16.03 0.72 7.43
N ASP A 45 15.65 1.66 8.30
CA ASP A 45 15.29 1.40 9.70
C ASP A 45 13.77 1.18 9.91
N GLY A 46 12.97 1.17 8.84
CA GLY A 46 11.51 1.04 8.93
C GLY A 46 10.86 0.45 7.68
N LEU A 47 9.55 0.27 7.75
CA LEU A 47 8.71 -0.10 6.62
C LEU A 47 8.23 1.18 5.91
N GLU A 48 8.38 1.25 4.60
CA GLU A 48 7.96 2.39 3.81
C GLU A 48 6.71 2.11 3.00
N VAL A 49 5.65 2.83 3.33
CA VAL A 49 4.34 2.69 2.68
C VAL A 49 4.01 3.98 1.97
N MET A 50 3.71 3.88 0.68
CA MET A 50 3.23 4.97 -0.15
C MET A 50 1.76 4.70 -0.52
N THR A 51 0.92 5.73 -0.47
CA THR A 51 -0.40 5.73 -1.09
C THR A 51 -0.43 6.73 -2.24
N TRP A 52 -1.08 6.36 -3.35
CA TRP A 52 -1.16 7.22 -4.52
C TRP A 52 -2.43 7.01 -5.33
N ASN A 53 -3.34 7.99 -5.28
CA ASN A 53 -4.37 8.14 -6.28
C ASN A 53 -3.72 8.60 -7.60
N VAL A 54 -3.63 7.69 -8.58
CA VAL A 54 -2.95 7.92 -9.86
C VAL A 54 -3.86 8.55 -10.93
N LYS A 55 -5.05 8.98 -10.52
CA LYS A 55 -6.03 9.75 -11.29
C LYS A 55 -6.38 9.13 -12.63
N GLN A 56 -7.44 8.31 -12.66
CA GLN A 56 -7.97 7.66 -13.86
C GLN A 56 -6.87 6.99 -14.69
N PHE A 57 -6.01 6.21 -14.05
CA PHE A 57 -4.79 5.68 -14.64
C PHE A 57 -5.07 4.77 -15.85
N PRO A 58 -4.36 4.97 -16.98
CA PRO A 58 -3.39 6.04 -17.22
C PRO A 58 -4.09 7.37 -17.61
N LEU A 59 -3.66 8.48 -17.01
CA LEU A 59 -4.16 9.82 -17.34
C LEU A 59 -3.78 10.26 -18.77
N THR A 60 -2.62 9.83 -19.25
CA THR A 60 -2.06 10.12 -20.58
C THR A 60 -1.22 8.93 -21.07
N ASN A 61 -0.83 8.94 -22.34
CA ASN A 61 0.04 7.89 -22.91
C ASN A 61 1.42 7.79 -22.24
N ASN A 62 1.88 8.83 -21.53
CA ASN A 62 3.17 8.81 -20.84
C ASN A 62 3.02 8.42 -19.36
N THR A 63 1.80 8.25 -18.84
CA THR A 63 1.59 8.02 -17.41
C THR A 63 2.31 6.78 -16.90
N VAL A 64 2.39 5.71 -17.71
CA VAL A 64 3.17 4.50 -17.35
C VAL A 64 4.66 4.81 -17.16
N SER A 65 5.29 5.53 -18.09
CA SER A 65 6.72 5.85 -17.98
C SER A 65 7.01 6.85 -16.86
N TYR A 66 6.05 7.72 -16.56
CA TYR A 66 6.14 8.67 -15.47
C TYR A 66 6.07 7.97 -14.10
N LEU A 67 5.09 7.09 -13.89
CA LEU A 67 5.01 6.30 -12.65
C LEU A 67 6.21 5.37 -12.51
N ASN A 68 6.70 4.79 -13.61
CA ASN A 68 7.91 4.00 -13.59
C ASN A 68 9.08 4.77 -12.99
N GLU A 69 9.40 5.96 -13.52
CA GLU A 69 10.47 6.81 -12.99
C GLU A 69 10.28 7.15 -11.51
N VAL A 70 9.09 7.63 -11.12
CA VAL A 70 8.83 8.01 -9.71
C VAL A 70 9.03 6.83 -8.77
N LEU A 71 8.49 5.66 -9.11
CA LEU A 71 8.58 4.47 -8.26
C LEU A 71 10.00 3.94 -8.17
N THR A 72 10.75 3.98 -9.27
CA THR A 72 12.15 3.54 -9.30
C THR A 72 13.14 4.52 -8.66
N ASP A 73 12.77 5.79 -8.53
CA ASP A 73 13.59 6.79 -7.85
C ASP A 73 13.29 6.85 -6.34
N LEU A 74 12.01 6.80 -5.95
CA LEU A 74 11.59 6.81 -4.53
C LEU A 74 11.86 5.48 -3.82
N LEU A 75 11.62 4.35 -4.51
CA LEU A 75 11.82 2.99 -4.02
C LEU A 75 11.11 2.59 -2.71
N PRO A 76 9.82 2.92 -2.50
CA PRO A 76 9.07 2.51 -1.30
C PRO A 76 8.94 0.99 -1.18
N ASP A 77 8.88 0.42 0.02
CA ASP A 77 8.65 -1.02 0.20
C ASP A 77 7.28 -1.47 -0.33
N VAL A 78 6.26 -0.64 -0.13
CA VAL A 78 4.86 -0.92 -0.47
C VAL A 78 4.21 0.31 -1.09
N VAL A 79 3.46 0.11 -2.17
CA VAL A 79 2.64 1.17 -2.79
C VAL A 79 1.22 0.69 -2.95
N VAL A 80 0.26 1.51 -2.52
CA VAL A 80 -1.16 1.31 -2.80
C VAL A 80 -1.65 2.33 -3.83
N PHE A 81 -2.33 1.85 -4.85
CA PHE A 81 -2.81 2.66 -5.98
C PHE A 81 -4.33 2.74 -5.97
N GLN A 82 -4.86 3.93 -6.28
CA GLN A 82 -6.29 4.15 -6.50
C GLN A 82 -6.53 4.70 -7.92
N GLU A 83 -7.74 4.50 -8.43
CA GLU A 83 -8.19 4.94 -9.76
C GLU A 83 -7.46 4.26 -10.93
N ILE A 84 -7.24 2.95 -10.87
CA ILE A 84 -6.76 2.20 -12.04
C ILE A 84 -7.95 1.96 -12.98
N ASN A 85 -7.97 2.64 -14.12
CA ASN A 85 -9.04 2.51 -15.11
C ASN A 85 -8.70 1.52 -16.23
N ASP A 86 -7.41 1.32 -16.52
CA ASP A 86 -6.95 0.40 -17.56
C ASP A 86 -5.96 -0.62 -16.97
N LEU A 87 -6.44 -1.85 -16.76
CA LEU A 87 -5.64 -2.95 -16.22
C LEU A 87 -4.52 -3.39 -17.17
N SER A 88 -4.66 -3.19 -18.48
CA SER A 88 -3.60 -3.51 -19.45
C SER A 88 -2.37 -2.61 -19.23
N SER A 89 -2.59 -1.30 -19.10
CA SER A 89 -1.53 -0.33 -18.81
C SER A 89 -0.93 -0.54 -17.42
N PHE A 90 -1.72 -1.05 -16.47
CA PHE A 90 -1.20 -1.41 -15.13
C PHE A 90 -0.30 -2.64 -15.19
N GLN A 91 -0.64 -3.62 -16.04
CA GLN A 91 0.23 -4.77 -16.35
C GLN A 91 1.50 -4.35 -17.11
N ASP A 92 1.42 -3.34 -17.98
CA ASP A 92 2.60 -2.76 -18.65
C ASP A 92 3.53 -2.10 -17.61
N LEU A 93 2.98 -1.36 -16.64
CA LEU A 93 3.76 -0.80 -15.52
C LEU A 93 4.42 -1.89 -14.69
N SER A 94 3.67 -2.93 -14.30
CA SER A 94 4.21 -4.08 -13.58
C SER A 94 5.35 -4.77 -14.33
N SER A 95 5.20 -4.94 -15.65
CA SER A 95 6.25 -5.53 -16.50
C SER A 95 7.48 -4.64 -16.63
N ALA A 96 7.33 -3.31 -16.48
CA ALA A 96 8.41 -2.34 -16.55
C ALA A 96 9.17 -2.16 -15.24
N ILE A 97 8.58 -2.55 -14.10
CA ILE A 97 9.21 -2.47 -12.76
C ILE A 97 9.34 -3.89 -12.20
N THR A 98 10.31 -4.66 -12.74
CA THR A 98 10.54 -6.05 -12.31
C THR A 98 11.02 -6.20 -10.86
N ALA A 99 11.29 -5.08 -10.17
CA ALA A 99 11.62 -5.04 -8.75
C ALA A 99 10.42 -5.12 -7.82
N TYR A 100 9.20 -5.06 -8.36
CA TYR A 100 7.98 -5.06 -7.59
C TYR A 100 7.02 -6.16 -8.08
N ASP A 101 6.38 -6.81 -7.12
CA ASP A 101 5.25 -7.70 -7.38
C ASP A 101 3.94 -6.93 -7.23
N PHE A 102 3.05 -7.08 -8.22
CA PHE A 102 1.80 -6.33 -8.31
C PHE A 102 0.58 -7.23 -8.12
N VAL A 103 -0.44 -6.70 -7.45
CA VAL A 103 -1.81 -7.25 -7.41
C VAL A 103 -2.84 -6.14 -7.61
N ASN A 104 -4.03 -6.49 -8.07
CA ASN A 104 -5.09 -5.52 -8.35
C ASN A 104 -6.49 -6.12 -8.21
N THR A 105 -7.50 -5.25 -8.06
CA THR A 105 -8.92 -5.60 -8.19
C THR A 105 -9.38 -5.60 -9.66
N ASN A 106 -10.63 -6.01 -9.92
CA ASN A 106 -11.25 -5.93 -11.25
C ASN A 106 -12.75 -5.59 -11.18
N TYR A 107 -13.04 -4.31 -10.96
CA TYR A 107 -14.37 -3.72 -10.83
C TYR A 107 -14.58 -2.45 -11.69
N GLY A 108 -13.57 -2.02 -12.46
CA GLY A 108 -13.66 -0.89 -13.40
C GLY A 108 -13.24 0.48 -12.85
N TYR A 109 -13.02 0.58 -11.54
CA TYR A 109 -12.25 1.63 -10.87
C TYR A 109 -11.37 0.96 -9.83
N ASP A 110 -10.25 0.42 -10.32
CA ASP A 110 -9.52 -0.60 -9.60
C ASP A 110 -8.54 -0.03 -8.58
N LEU A 111 -8.35 -0.82 -7.53
CA LEU A 111 -7.33 -0.65 -6.53
C LEU A 111 -6.16 -1.56 -6.88
N GLY A 112 -4.94 -1.07 -6.65
CA GLY A 112 -3.71 -1.82 -6.90
C GLY A 112 -2.79 -1.81 -5.70
N LEU A 113 -1.88 -2.76 -5.66
CA LEU A 113 -0.83 -2.86 -4.65
C LEU A 113 0.43 -3.35 -5.33
N ALA A 114 1.55 -2.71 -5.06
CA ALA A 114 2.87 -3.17 -5.47
C ALA A 114 3.78 -3.28 -4.26
N VAL A 115 4.60 -4.32 -4.19
CA VAL A 115 5.57 -4.50 -3.10
C VAL A 115 6.94 -4.78 -3.65
N ARG A 116 7.98 -4.24 -3.01
CA ARG A 116 9.37 -4.44 -3.40
C ARG A 116 9.77 -5.89 -3.11
N SER A 117 10.04 -6.65 -4.17
CA SER A 117 10.11 -8.12 -4.14
C SER A 117 11.30 -8.69 -3.38
N ASP A 118 12.32 -7.89 -3.08
CA ASP A 118 13.47 -8.34 -2.30
C ASP A 118 13.28 -8.23 -0.79
N CYS A 119 12.32 -7.44 -0.30
CA CYS A 119 12.05 -7.29 1.14
C CYS A 119 10.62 -7.64 1.57
N ILE A 120 9.64 -7.59 0.65
CA ILE A 120 8.24 -7.92 0.94
C ILE A 120 7.78 -9.13 0.14
N THR A 121 7.05 -10.03 0.77
CA THR A 121 6.30 -11.12 0.11
C THR A 121 4.81 -10.93 0.33
N ILE A 122 4.02 -11.04 -0.75
CA ILE A 122 2.55 -11.15 -0.68
C ILE A 122 2.20 -12.60 -0.32
N LEU A 123 1.62 -12.82 0.86
CA LEU A 123 1.21 -14.15 1.32
C LEU A 123 -0.18 -14.52 0.80
N ASP A 124 -1.10 -13.56 0.81
CA ASP A 124 -2.47 -13.69 0.32
C ASP A 124 -3.05 -12.31 0.01
N TYR A 125 -4.10 -12.24 -0.81
CA TYR A 125 -4.86 -11.01 -1.01
C TYR A 125 -6.32 -11.28 -1.40
N GLU A 126 -7.22 -10.41 -0.94
CA GLU A 126 -8.64 -10.49 -1.23
C GLU A 126 -9.31 -9.12 -1.13
N THR A 127 -10.54 -9.02 -1.63
CA THR A 127 -11.39 -7.84 -1.42
C THR A 127 -12.23 -8.01 -0.16
N LEU A 128 -12.32 -6.97 0.66
CA LEU A 128 -13.17 -6.95 1.85
C LEU A 128 -14.58 -6.43 1.55
N PHE A 129 -15.50 -6.75 2.46
CA PHE A 129 -16.85 -6.19 2.54
C PHE A 129 -17.70 -6.32 1.26
N PRO A 130 -17.86 -7.53 0.69
CA PRO A 130 -18.58 -7.73 -0.57
C PRO A 130 -20.07 -7.32 -0.53
N ASN A 131 -20.63 -7.14 0.68
CA ASN A 131 -22.02 -6.71 0.88
C ASN A 131 -22.17 -5.19 1.10
N ASN A 132 -21.07 -4.43 1.11
CA ASN A 132 -21.03 -3.00 1.41
C ASN A 132 -20.62 -2.17 0.18
N GLY A 133 -21.06 -2.60 -1.00
CA GLY A 133 -20.73 -1.92 -2.25
C GLY A 133 -21.21 -0.48 -2.29
N TYR A 134 -22.35 -0.15 -1.66
CA TYR A 134 -22.82 1.23 -1.61
C TYR A 134 -21.89 2.12 -0.79
N GLU A 135 -21.48 1.69 0.40
CA GLU A 135 -20.60 2.45 1.29
C GLU A 135 -19.24 2.69 0.61
N PHE A 136 -18.63 1.65 0.04
CA PHE A 136 -17.34 1.72 -0.65
C PHE A 136 -17.40 2.14 -2.12
N ALA A 137 -18.55 2.64 -2.59
CA ALA A 137 -18.74 3.05 -3.99
C ALA A 137 -18.38 2.00 -5.05
N TYR A 138 -18.61 0.73 -4.71
CA TYR A 138 -18.29 -0.46 -5.49
C TYR A 138 -16.78 -0.62 -5.77
N ARG A 139 -15.95 0.06 -4.99
CA ARG A 139 -14.49 -0.06 -4.94
C ARG A 139 -14.13 -0.75 -3.63
N TYR A 140 -14.41 -2.05 -3.57
CA TYR A 140 -14.20 -2.86 -2.37
C TYR A 140 -12.74 -2.77 -1.90
N PRO A 141 -12.47 -2.54 -0.60
CA PRO A 141 -11.11 -2.45 -0.09
C PRO A 141 -10.27 -3.68 -0.45
N LEU A 142 -9.06 -3.46 -0.95
CA LEU A 142 -8.11 -4.52 -1.31
C LEU A 142 -7.21 -4.79 -0.11
N LYS A 143 -7.36 -5.96 0.49
CA LYS A 143 -6.56 -6.43 1.63
C LYS A 143 -5.46 -7.37 1.14
N ALA A 144 -4.23 -7.17 1.59
CA ALA A 144 -3.14 -8.11 1.42
C ALA A 144 -2.55 -8.49 2.78
N GLU A 145 -2.24 -9.78 2.95
CA GLU A 145 -1.39 -10.26 4.03
C GLU A 145 0.06 -10.24 3.52
N LEU A 146 0.89 -9.42 4.15
CA LEU A 146 2.27 -9.15 3.72
C LEU A 146 3.27 -9.64 4.76
N ARG A 147 4.44 -10.05 4.29
CA ARG A 147 5.60 -10.35 5.12
C ARG A 147 6.76 -9.48 4.70
N TRP A 148 7.17 -8.57 5.57
CA TRP A 148 8.47 -7.91 5.47
C TRP A 148 9.55 -8.82 6.06
N SER A 149 10.65 -8.96 5.36
CA SER A 149 11.80 -9.74 5.79
C SER A 149 13.08 -8.95 5.55
N CYS A 150 13.98 -9.02 6.53
CA CYS A 150 15.30 -8.43 6.47
C CYS A 150 16.24 -9.26 7.33
N GLY A 151 17.19 -9.97 6.73
CA GLY A 151 18.01 -10.94 7.45
C GLY A 151 17.17 -11.96 8.22
N ASP A 152 17.36 -12.01 9.54
CA ASP A 152 16.56 -12.87 10.42
C ASP A 152 15.29 -12.17 10.98
N ALA A 153 15.12 -10.88 10.70
CA ALA A 153 13.94 -10.12 11.10
C ALA A 153 12.78 -10.41 10.13
N VAL A 154 11.62 -10.71 10.70
CA VAL A 154 10.38 -10.96 9.95
C VAL A 154 9.24 -10.22 10.64
N LEU A 155 8.44 -9.50 9.86
CA LEU A 155 7.23 -8.83 10.29
C LEU A 155 6.09 -9.20 9.34
N GLU A 156 5.06 -9.85 9.88
CA GLU A 156 3.81 -10.06 9.15
C GLU A 156 2.81 -8.97 9.54
N PHE A 157 2.15 -8.41 8.54
CA PHE A 157 1.20 -7.32 8.69
C PHE A 157 0.14 -7.36 7.59
N GLN A 158 -1.01 -6.76 7.88
CA GLN A 158 -2.10 -6.60 6.95
C GLN A 158 -2.07 -5.20 6.36
N LEU A 159 -2.21 -5.08 5.05
CA LEU A 159 -2.36 -3.80 4.35
C LEU A 159 -3.73 -3.75 3.67
N ILE A 160 -4.50 -2.69 3.92
CA ILE A 160 -5.81 -2.47 3.31
C ILE A 160 -5.76 -1.20 2.48
N ASN A 161 -5.84 -1.36 1.15
CA ASN A 161 -5.99 -0.26 0.21
C ASN A 161 -7.47 0.14 0.12
N ILE A 162 -7.76 1.44 0.29
CA ILE A 162 -9.11 2.01 0.16
C ILE A 162 -9.15 3.18 -0.83
N HIS A 163 -10.35 3.42 -1.36
CA HIS A 163 -10.71 4.66 -2.03
C HIS A 163 -12.15 5.03 -1.65
N LEU A 164 -12.31 5.94 -0.69
CA LEU A 164 -13.62 6.34 -0.16
C LEU A 164 -14.38 7.28 -1.09
N LYS A 165 -15.68 7.43 -0.88
CA LYS A 165 -16.55 8.24 -1.76
C LYS A 165 -16.14 9.72 -1.76
N ALA A 166 -15.75 10.21 -2.93
CA ALA A 166 -15.45 11.62 -3.18
C ALA A 166 -16.68 12.55 -3.17
N TYR A 167 -16.41 13.85 -3.20
CA TYR A 167 -17.37 14.97 -3.30
C TYR A 167 -18.32 15.14 -2.11
N ASP A 168 -19.06 16.26 -2.13
CA ASP A 168 -19.89 16.76 -1.03
C ASP A 168 -21.07 15.82 -0.67
N ASP A 169 -21.56 15.04 -1.63
CA ASP A 169 -22.61 14.03 -1.40
C ASP A 169 -22.05 12.72 -0.78
N GLY A 170 -20.74 12.66 -0.55
CA GLY A 170 -20.03 11.49 -0.05
C GLY A 170 -19.95 11.38 1.47
N TRP A 171 -20.22 12.45 2.22
CA TRP A 171 -19.94 12.52 3.67
C TRP A 171 -20.46 11.31 4.45
N GLN A 172 -21.76 10.99 4.33
CA GLN A 172 -22.36 9.87 5.07
C GLN A 172 -21.75 8.52 4.67
N ARG A 173 -21.43 8.35 3.38
CA ARG A 173 -20.85 7.10 2.88
C ARG A 173 -19.42 6.90 3.36
N ARG A 174 -18.65 7.98 3.49
CA ARG A 174 -17.32 7.95 4.10
C ARG A 174 -17.42 7.61 5.59
N PHE A 175 -18.35 8.22 6.31
CA PHE A 175 -18.62 7.90 7.71
C PHE A 175 -18.98 6.42 7.90
N ASP A 176 -19.96 5.91 7.14
CA ASP A 176 -20.38 4.50 7.21
C ASP A 176 -19.23 3.55 6.86
N SER A 177 -18.41 3.89 5.86
CA SER A 177 -17.21 3.12 5.50
C SER A 177 -16.19 3.09 6.64
N CYS A 178 -15.97 4.22 7.31
CA CYS A 178 -15.06 4.34 8.45
C CYS A 178 -15.58 3.54 9.66
N GLU A 179 -16.90 3.49 9.89
CA GLU A 179 -17.48 2.62 10.91
C GLU A 179 -17.27 1.14 10.61
N ILE A 180 -17.44 0.73 9.35
CA ILE A 180 -17.19 -0.65 8.91
C ILE A 180 -15.72 -1.02 9.11
N LEU A 181 -14.79 -0.14 8.69
CA LEU A 181 -13.35 -0.32 8.87
C LEU A 181 -12.96 -0.39 10.35
N ARG A 182 -13.44 0.55 11.18
CA ARG A 182 -13.20 0.55 12.63
C ARG A 182 -13.64 -0.78 13.26
N ASN A 183 -14.87 -1.22 12.96
CA ASN A 183 -15.41 -2.46 13.52
C ASN A 183 -14.59 -3.69 13.07
N TYR A 184 -14.12 -3.69 11.83
CA TYR A 184 -13.23 -4.73 11.32
C TYR A 184 -11.88 -4.73 12.07
N ILE A 185 -11.24 -3.57 12.21
CA ILE A 185 -9.96 -3.42 12.92
C ILE A 185 -10.09 -3.91 14.38
N GLN A 186 -11.12 -3.46 15.10
CA GLN A 186 -11.39 -3.89 16.47
C GLN A 186 -11.61 -5.41 16.54
N TYR A 187 -12.35 -5.99 15.59
CA TYR A 187 -12.53 -7.44 15.54
C TYR A 187 -11.20 -8.18 15.33
N GLN A 188 -10.35 -7.72 14.41
CA GLN A 188 -9.02 -8.31 14.16
C GLN A 188 -8.15 -8.28 15.42
N ILE A 189 -8.13 -7.14 16.12
CA ILE A 189 -7.34 -6.97 17.35
C ILE A 189 -7.87 -7.88 18.47
N GLU A 190 -9.18 -7.84 18.74
CA GLU A 190 -9.77 -8.48 19.92
C GLU A 190 -10.01 -10.00 19.75
N ASN A 191 -10.27 -10.46 18.52
CA ASN A 191 -10.72 -11.83 18.26
C ASN A 191 -9.73 -12.66 17.46
N VAL A 192 -8.91 -12.03 16.61
CA VAL A 192 -7.89 -12.72 15.78
C VAL A 192 -6.49 -12.55 16.40
N GLY A 193 -6.25 -11.46 17.13
CA GLY A 193 -4.94 -11.10 17.67
C GLY A 193 -4.01 -10.46 16.64
N GLN A 194 -4.55 -10.00 15.50
CA GLN A 194 -3.81 -9.26 14.49
C GLN A 194 -3.78 -7.78 14.88
N THR A 195 -2.59 -7.26 15.19
CA THR A 195 -2.39 -5.86 15.63
C THR A 195 -1.60 -5.03 14.63
N ASN A 196 -0.95 -5.66 13.65
CA ASN A 196 -0.19 -4.96 12.62
C ASN A 196 -1.08 -4.77 11.39
N ILE A 197 -1.96 -3.78 11.46
CA ILE A 197 -2.91 -3.46 10.38
C ILE A 197 -2.60 -2.04 9.93
N ILE A 198 -2.39 -1.88 8.63
CA ILE A 198 -2.20 -0.59 7.98
C ILE A 198 -3.37 -0.39 7.03
N VAL A 199 -4.04 0.77 7.11
CA VAL A 199 -5.05 1.17 6.14
C VAL A 199 -4.55 2.39 5.39
N ALA A 200 -4.31 2.25 4.09
CA ALA A 200 -3.73 3.30 3.27
C ALA A 200 -4.62 3.56 2.05
N GLY A 201 -4.74 4.81 1.65
CA GLY A 201 -5.54 5.14 0.47
C GLY A 201 -5.99 6.57 0.40
N ASP A 202 -6.92 6.80 -0.52
CA ASP A 202 -7.62 8.07 -0.68
C ASP A 202 -8.89 8.04 0.20
N PHE A 203 -8.82 8.73 1.34
CA PHE A 203 -9.91 8.86 2.30
C PHE A 203 -10.93 9.93 1.87
N ASN A 204 -10.61 10.78 0.89
CA ASN A 204 -11.49 11.84 0.37
C ASN A 204 -12.03 12.80 1.46
N ASP A 205 -11.30 12.97 2.55
CA ASP A 205 -11.59 13.94 3.60
C ASP A 205 -10.32 14.23 4.43
N GLU A 206 -10.34 15.29 5.22
CA GLU A 206 -9.22 15.65 6.12
C GLU A 206 -9.44 15.11 7.54
N ILE A 207 -8.33 14.87 8.26
CA ILE A 207 -8.38 14.34 9.64
C ILE A 207 -8.51 15.42 10.72
N ASP A 208 -8.26 16.69 10.40
CA ASP A 208 -8.26 17.81 11.35
C ASP A 208 -9.56 18.61 11.39
N ASP A 209 -10.57 18.20 10.62
CA ASP A 209 -11.91 18.75 10.71
C ASP A 209 -12.58 18.46 12.08
N PRO A 210 -13.43 19.37 12.60
CA PRO A 210 -14.21 19.12 13.81
C PRO A 210 -15.11 17.88 13.70
N GLU A 211 -15.34 17.18 14.83
CA GLU A 211 -16.17 15.96 14.92
C GLU A 211 -17.48 16.00 14.12
N GLY A 212 -18.23 17.12 14.21
CA GLY A 212 -19.52 17.26 13.54
C GLY A 212 -19.45 17.40 12.01
N SER A 213 -18.27 17.64 11.45
CA SER A 213 -18.02 17.79 10.01
C SER A 213 -17.03 16.78 9.46
N ASN A 214 -16.32 16.03 10.30
CA ASN A 214 -15.32 15.06 9.87
C ASN A 214 -15.95 13.69 9.57
N SER A 215 -15.99 13.28 8.29
CA SER A 215 -16.54 11.96 7.95
C SER A 215 -15.63 10.79 8.36
N LEU A 216 -14.36 11.05 8.66
CA LEU A 216 -13.39 10.06 9.13
C LEU A 216 -13.44 9.89 10.65
N TRP A 217 -14.33 10.62 11.35
CA TRP A 217 -14.44 10.60 12.80
C TRP A 217 -14.47 9.21 13.45
N PRO A 218 -15.14 8.18 12.87
CA PRO A 218 -15.08 6.83 13.43
C PRO A 218 -13.66 6.27 13.58
N LEU A 219 -12.73 6.65 12.71
CA LEU A 219 -11.33 6.24 12.78
C LEU A 219 -10.48 7.28 13.55
N VAL A 220 -10.72 8.58 13.36
CA VAL A 220 -9.98 9.66 14.04
C VAL A 220 -10.15 9.60 15.57
N SER A 221 -11.34 9.25 16.04
CA SER A 221 -11.64 9.14 17.48
C SER A 221 -11.32 7.77 18.10
N ASP A 222 -10.96 6.78 17.28
CA ASP A 222 -10.71 5.42 17.74
C ASP A 222 -9.33 5.32 18.43
N PRO A 223 -9.26 4.92 19.71
CA PRO A 223 -7.99 4.90 20.45
C PRO A 223 -7.00 3.83 19.98
N ASN A 224 -7.44 2.90 19.11
CA ASN A 224 -6.59 1.88 18.49
C ASN A 224 -6.08 2.28 17.11
N SER A 225 -6.42 3.50 16.66
CA SER A 225 -6.16 4.01 15.32
C SER A 225 -5.25 5.24 15.41
N TYR A 226 -4.23 5.33 14.55
CA TYR A 226 -3.35 6.51 14.48
C TYR A 226 -2.98 6.85 13.04
N PHE A 227 -3.51 7.96 12.53
CA PHE A 227 -3.11 8.47 11.22
C PHE A 227 -1.67 9.01 11.27
N THR A 228 -0.78 8.43 10.49
CA THR A 228 0.63 8.87 10.41
C THR A 228 0.78 10.25 9.78
N THR A 229 -0.26 10.73 9.09
CA THR A 229 -0.40 12.08 8.53
C THR A 229 -0.77 13.15 9.57
N THR A 230 -1.09 12.77 10.81
CA THR A 230 -1.42 13.72 11.91
C THR A 230 -0.41 14.88 12.05
N PRO A 231 0.93 14.67 12.00
CA PRO A 231 1.90 15.76 12.15
C PRO A 231 1.88 16.82 11.04
N ILE A 232 1.27 16.52 9.89
CA ILE A 232 1.24 17.39 8.70
C ILE A 232 -0.18 17.87 8.34
N ALA A 233 -1.20 17.45 9.09
CA ALA A 233 -2.58 17.87 8.88
C ALA A 233 -2.76 19.39 8.97
N GLY A 234 -3.70 19.94 8.20
CA GLY A 234 -3.98 21.37 8.12
C GLY A 234 -2.90 22.22 7.45
N ASN A 235 -1.86 21.61 6.87
CA ASN A 235 -0.80 22.32 6.16
C ASN A 235 -0.87 22.05 4.65
N SER A 236 -1.35 23.04 3.89
CA SER A 236 -1.56 22.93 2.45
C SER A 236 -0.29 22.72 1.61
N TYR A 237 0.89 22.85 2.21
CA TYR A 237 2.13 22.41 1.55
C TYR A 237 2.13 20.91 1.27
N TYR A 238 1.45 20.12 2.11
CA TYR A 238 1.41 18.67 2.03
C TYR A 238 0.14 18.11 1.37
N ASP A 239 -0.72 18.96 0.79
CA ASP A 239 -1.94 18.52 0.12
C ASP A 239 -1.62 17.42 -0.90
N SER A 240 -2.24 16.25 -0.72
CA SER A 240 -2.14 15.14 -1.68
C SER A 240 -3.03 15.39 -2.92
N TYR A 241 -4.06 16.22 -2.75
CA TYR A 241 -4.85 16.79 -3.83
C TYR A 241 -4.72 18.32 -3.81
N PRO A 242 -3.69 18.92 -4.43
CA PRO A 242 -3.44 20.37 -4.38
C PRO A 242 -4.25 21.19 -5.41
N TRP A 243 -5.28 20.61 -6.05
CA TRP A 243 -5.98 21.26 -7.15
C TRP A 243 -7.35 21.80 -6.74
N SER A 244 -7.71 22.97 -7.28
CA SER A 244 -9.05 23.58 -7.15
C SER A 244 -9.43 24.04 -5.73
N ASN A 245 -10.71 24.38 -5.53
CA ASN A 245 -11.25 24.81 -4.24
C ASN A 245 -11.46 23.65 -3.25
N TYR A 246 -11.20 22.41 -3.68
CA TYR A 246 -11.27 21.19 -2.87
C TYR A 246 -9.87 20.69 -2.51
N ALA A 247 -8.87 21.58 -2.54
CA ALA A 247 -7.51 21.21 -2.21
C ALA A 247 -7.42 20.77 -0.75
N GLY A 248 -6.65 19.70 -0.50
CA GLY A 248 -6.49 19.16 0.84
C GLY A 248 -5.58 17.93 0.88
N LEU A 249 -5.24 17.51 2.10
CA LEU A 249 -4.59 16.24 2.37
C LEU A 249 -5.66 15.16 2.51
N LEU A 250 -5.94 14.47 1.40
CA LEU A 250 -7.04 13.48 1.30
C LEU A 250 -6.53 12.03 1.33
N ASP A 251 -5.26 11.84 1.01
CA ASP A 251 -4.59 10.55 1.07
C ASP A 251 -3.95 10.38 2.44
N HIS A 252 -4.22 9.25 3.09
CA HIS A 252 -3.74 8.98 4.42
C HIS A 252 -3.25 7.54 4.59
N ILE A 253 -2.46 7.35 5.64
CA ILE A 253 -2.02 6.05 6.14
C ILE A 253 -2.39 6.01 7.63
N LEU A 254 -3.24 5.06 7.97
CA LEU A 254 -3.70 4.72 9.33
C LEU A 254 -2.94 3.51 9.85
#